data_AF-A0A821Y8X1-F1
#
_entry.id   AF-A0A821Y8X1-F1
#
_cell.length_a   1.000
_cell.length_b   1.000
_cell.length_c   1.000
_cell.angle_alpha   90.00
_cell.angle_beta   90.00
_cell.angle_gamma   90.00
#
_symmetry.space_group_name_H-M   'P 1'
#
loop_
_entity.id
_entity.type
_entity.pdbx_description
1 polymer ?
#
loop_
_entity_poly.entity_id
_entity_poly.type
_entity_poly.pdbx_seq_one_letter_code
_entity_poly.pdbx_strand_id
1 'polypeptide(L)'
;MTEIDFLSDPLLPQHFRVEYSSLGIAYNGSFIRLAPVPLFFYRHLAKAVQCSGVSAKLTHGDKKAVDACHYYGALIVGAVKNVPKAELLTEQIYSAIQNWLNKKPLHLEVQTIAKDSFKKKEARIR
;
A
#
# COMPACT_ATOMS: atom_id res chain seq x y z
N MET A 1 -42.19 -14.39 7.54
CA MET A 1 -41.28 -13.31 7.15
C MET A 1 -40.64 -12.81 8.45
N THR A 2 -39.65 -13.56 8.94
CA THR A 2 -38.95 -13.30 10.19
C THR A 2 -37.88 -12.26 9.89
N GLU A 3 -38.08 -11.04 10.37
CA GLU A 3 -37.07 -9.99 10.37
C GLU A 3 -35.83 -10.52 11.12
N ILE A 4 -34.71 -10.57 10.42
CA ILE A 4 -33.43 -10.90 11.03
C ILE A 4 -32.92 -9.62 11.70
N ASP A 5 -33.26 -9.45 12.98
CA ASP A 5 -32.74 -8.35 13.80
C ASP A 5 -31.32 -8.69 14.28
N PHE A 6 -30.34 -8.41 13.42
CA PHE A 6 -28.92 -8.60 13.69
C PHE A 6 -28.38 -7.69 14.81
N LEU A 7 -29.11 -6.65 15.23
CA LEU A 7 -28.61 -5.65 16.18
C LEU A 7 -28.85 -6.04 17.63
N SER A 8 -29.74 -7.00 17.88
CA SER A 8 -30.10 -7.47 19.22
C SER A 8 -29.26 -8.65 19.71
N ASP A 9 -28.32 -9.17 18.92
CA ASP A 9 -27.46 -10.29 19.32
C ASP A 9 -26.20 -9.80 20.07
N PRO A 10 -26.10 -10.00 21.40
CA PRO A 10 -24.93 -9.58 22.18
C PRO A 10 -23.67 -10.42 21.88
N LEU A 11 -23.81 -11.55 21.17
CA LEU A 11 -22.70 -12.40 20.72
C LEU A 11 -22.25 -12.08 19.29
N LEU A 12 -22.93 -11.15 18.61
CA LEU A 12 -22.56 -10.71 17.25
C LEU A 12 -21.08 -10.33 17.15
N PRO A 13 -20.47 -9.59 18.09
CA PRO A 13 -19.04 -9.24 18.00
C PRO A 13 -18.10 -10.45 18.10
N GLN A 14 -18.55 -11.55 18.72
CA GLN A 14 -17.74 -12.76 18.91
C GLN A 14 -17.78 -13.68 17.68
N HIS A 15 -18.90 -13.66 16.95
CA HIS A 15 -19.07 -14.43 15.71
C HIS A 15 -18.75 -13.62 14.44
N PHE A 16 -18.76 -12.29 14.53
CA PHE A 16 -18.38 -11.39 13.44
C PHE A 16 -16.86 -11.38 13.28
N ARG A 17 -16.34 -12.35 12.50
CA ARG A 17 -14.93 -12.36 12.08
C ARG A 17 -14.65 -11.14 11.21
N VAL A 18 -14.05 -10.11 11.81
CA VAL A 18 -13.54 -8.89 11.14
C VAL A 18 -12.27 -9.17 10.30
N GLU A 19 -11.71 -10.38 10.42
CA GLU A 19 -10.55 -10.81 9.64
C GLU A 19 -10.94 -11.07 8.18
N TYR A 20 -10.92 -10.00 7.39
CA TYR A 20 -11.12 -10.08 5.94
C TYR A 20 -9.84 -10.60 5.29
N SER A 21 -9.73 -11.92 5.22
CA SER A 21 -8.86 -12.75 4.38
C SER A 21 -7.74 -13.55 5.06
N SER A 22 -7.51 -14.74 4.51
CA SER A 22 -6.38 -15.61 4.82
C SER A 22 -5.04 -14.93 4.47
N LEU A 23 -3.96 -15.33 5.17
CA LEU A 23 -2.60 -14.84 4.93
C LEU A 23 -2.29 -14.82 3.42
N GLY A 24 -2.13 -13.63 2.84
CA GLY A 24 -1.70 -13.43 1.46
C GLY A 24 -2.71 -12.77 0.50
N ILE A 25 -4.01 -12.73 0.80
CA ILE A 25 -5.03 -12.18 -0.12
C ILE A 25 -5.34 -10.68 0.14
N ALA A 26 -4.98 -10.19 1.32
CA ALA A 26 -5.16 -8.82 1.82
C ALA A 26 -4.39 -7.71 1.08
N TYR A 27 -3.47 -8.04 0.17
CA TYR A 27 -2.60 -7.08 -0.51
C TYR A 27 -3.40 -6.04 -1.32
N ASN A 28 -4.36 -6.51 -2.14
CA ASN A 28 -5.07 -5.64 -3.08
C ASN A 28 -6.00 -4.63 -2.40
N GLY A 29 -6.62 -5.01 -1.27
CA GLY A 29 -7.59 -4.16 -0.57
C GLY A 29 -7.00 -2.83 -0.07
N SER A 30 -5.73 -2.82 0.33
CA SER A 30 -5.02 -1.61 0.76
C SER A 30 -4.75 -0.61 -0.37
N PHE A 31 -4.53 -1.07 -1.61
CA PHE A 31 -4.22 -0.20 -2.75
C PHE A 31 -5.41 0.59 -3.25
N ILE A 32 -6.58 -0.07 -3.33
CA ILE A 32 -7.76 0.46 -4.03
C ILE A 32 -8.25 1.79 -3.44
N ARG A 33 -7.91 2.05 -2.17
CA ARG A 33 -8.30 3.25 -1.42
C ARG A 33 -7.10 4.12 -1.00
N LEU A 34 -5.89 3.85 -1.49
CA LEU A 34 -4.70 4.55 -1.01
C LEU A 34 -4.65 6.01 -1.49
N ALA A 35 -5.07 6.30 -2.72
CA ALA A 35 -4.81 7.57 -3.42
C ALA A 35 -5.08 8.87 -2.63
N PRO A 36 -6.14 9.00 -1.81
CA PRO A 36 -6.39 10.23 -1.05
C PRO A 36 -5.26 10.58 -0.07
N VAL A 37 -4.58 9.60 0.50
CA VAL A 37 -3.54 9.81 1.53
C VAL A 37 -2.29 10.52 0.97
N PRO A 38 -1.59 10.00 -0.05
CA PRO A 38 -0.45 10.69 -0.64
C PRO A 38 -0.84 12.01 -1.30
N LEU A 39 -2.06 12.13 -1.84
CA LEU A 39 -2.56 13.38 -2.41
C LEU A 39 -2.75 14.46 -1.35
N PHE A 40 -3.27 14.13 -0.17
CA PHE A 40 -3.40 15.10 0.92
C PHE A 40 -2.03 15.62 1.39
N PHE A 41 -1.04 14.74 1.46
CA PHE A 41 0.30 15.07 1.94
C PHE A 41 1.32 15.38 0.83
N TYR A 42 0.91 15.62 -0.42
CA TYR A 42 1.81 15.69 -1.58
C TYR A 42 2.94 16.74 -1.45
N ARG A 43 2.71 17.82 -0.69
CA ARG A 43 3.72 18.86 -0.39
C ARG A 43 4.82 18.36 0.55
N HIS A 44 4.55 17.33 1.35
CA HIS A 44 5.43 16.76 2.35
C HIS A 44 5.67 15.26 2.07
N LEU A 45 6.57 14.98 1.12
CA LEU A 45 6.78 13.63 0.57
C LEU A 45 7.07 12.56 1.64
N ALA A 46 7.95 12.84 2.62
CA ALA A 46 8.21 11.92 3.71
C ALA A 46 6.95 11.57 4.51
N LYS A 47 6.10 12.57 4.79
CA LYS A 47 4.83 12.40 5.50
C LYS A 47 3.81 11.66 4.65
N ALA A 48 3.73 11.94 3.35
CA ALA A 48 2.90 11.21 2.42
C ALA A 48 3.22 9.72 2.39
N VAL A 49 4.51 9.38 2.31
CA VAL A 49 4.97 7.99 2.35
C VAL A 49 4.59 7.34 3.68
N GLN A 50 5.00 7.91 4.81
CA GLN A 50 4.71 7.35 6.13
C GLN A 50 3.21 7.15 6.38
N CYS A 51 2.39 8.17 6.10
CA CYS A 51 0.94 8.09 6.28
C CYS A 51 0.30 7.05 5.34
N SER A 52 0.85 6.85 4.13
CA SER A 52 0.38 5.82 3.21
C SER A 52 0.50 4.41 3.82
N GLY A 53 1.65 4.07 4.41
CA GLY A 53 1.81 2.78 5.09
C GLY A 53 1.00 2.67 6.38
N VAL A 54 0.84 3.75 7.14
CA VAL A 54 -0.04 3.77 8.34
C VAL A 54 -1.49 3.45 7.97
N SER A 55 -1.99 3.99 6.85
CA SER A 55 -3.37 3.75 6.41
C SER A 55 -3.66 2.29 6.04
N ALA A 56 -2.64 1.54 5.60
CA ALA A 56 -2.76 0.12 5.30
C ALA A 56 -2.94 -0.72 6.56
N LYS A 57 -2.28 -0.35 7.67
CA LYS A 57 -2.35 -1.07 8.96
C LYS A 57 -3.77 -1.21 9.51
N LEU A 58 -4.65 -0.25 9.19
CA LEU A 58 -6.02 -0.21 9.72
C LEU A 58 -6.90 -1.34 9.20
N THR A 59 -6.62 -1.90 8.02
CA THR A 59 -7.40 -3.02 7.49
C THR A 59 -6.57 -4.27 7.27
N HIS A 60 -5.25 -4.13 7.07
CA HIS A 60 -4.34 -5.23 6.82
C HIS A 60 -3.05 -4.98 7.61
N GLY A 61 -2.85 -5.75 8.68
CA GLY A 61 -1.64 -5.70 9.51
C GLY A 61 -0.39 -6.30 8.87
N ASP A 62 -0.49 -6.81 7.64
CA ASP A 62 0.62 -7.44 6.93
C ASP A 62 1.70 -6.42 6.53
N LYS A 63 2.95 -6.71 6.91
CA LYS A 63 4.12 -5.89 6.60
C LYS A 63 4.27 -5.67 5.09
N LYS A 64 3.96 -6.68 4.27
CA LYS A 64 4.03 -6.55 2.80
C LYS A 64 3.07 -5.47 2.29
N ALA A 65 1.81 -5.48 2.74
CA ALA A 65 0.81 -4.48 2.35
C ALA A 65 1.20 -3.06 2.80
N VAL A 66 1.70 -2.94 4.03
CA VAL A 66 2.19 -1.67 4.59
C VAL A 66 3.35 -1.11 3.76
N ASP A 67 4.36 -1.93 3.49
CA ASP A 67 5.54 -1.52 2.73
C ASP A 67 5.23 -1.22 1.27
N ALA A 68 4.28 -1.94 0.67
CA ALA A 68 3.85 -1.65 -0.68
C ALA A 68 3.05 -0.34 -0.76
N CYS A 69 2.28 0.00 0.27
CA CYS A 69 1.63 1.31 0.38
C CYS A 69 2.63 2.46 0.60
N HIS A 70 3.70 2.25 1.38
CA HIS A 70 4.80 3.23 1.46
C HIS A 70 5.37 3.52 0.06
N TYR A 71 5.68 2.46 -0.69
CA TYR A 71 6.26 2.56 -2.02
C TYR A 71 5.31 3.22 -3.02
N TYR A 72 4.06 2.75 -3.10
CA TYR A 72 3.08 3.29 -4.03
C TYR A 72 2.69 4.74 -3.72
N GLY A 73 2.63 5.11 -2.44
CA GLY A 73 2.43 6.50 -2.02
C GLY A 73 3.53 7.42 -2.56
N ALA A 74 4.80 6.99 -2.54
CA ALA A 74 5.90 7.77 -3.10
C ALA A 74 5.76 7.97 -4.62
N LEU A 75 5.36 6.92 -5.35
CA LEU A 75 5.13 6.98 -6.79
C LEU A 75 3.99 7.94 -7.15
N ILE A 76 2.88 7.91 -6.41
CA ILE A 76 1.75 8.83 -6.61
C ILE A 76 2.20 10.28 -6.43
N VAL A 77 2.90 10.60 -5.34
CA VAL A 77 3.38 11.98 -5.11
C VAL A 77 4.36 12.41 -6.19
N GLY A 78 5.25 11.52 -6.62
CA GLY A 78 6.19 11.81 -7.70
C GLY A 78 5.46 12.11 -9.02
N ALA A 79 4.44 11.33 -9.37
CA ALA A 79 3.60 11.58 -10.54
C ALA A 79 2.87 12.94 -10.46
N VAL A 80 2.29 13.27 -9.29
CA VAL A 80 1.63 14.57 -9.04
C VAL A 80 2.61 15.75 -9.16
N LYS A 81 3.90 15.52 -8.85
CA LYS A 81 4.97 16.50 -9.02
C LYS A 81 5.56 16.52 -10.44
N ASN A 82 4.91 15.88 -11.41
CA ASN A 82 5.38 15.78 -12.80
C ASN A 82 6.77 15.13 -12.95
N VAL A 83 7.18 14.28 -12.02
CA VAL A 83 8.43 13.52 -12.17
C VAL A 83 8.24 12.50 -13.30
N PRO A 84 9.15 12.43 -14.29
CA PRO A 84 9.05 11.49 -15.39
C PRO A 84 9.00 10.04 -14.91
N LYS A 85 8.22 9.19 -15.60
CA LYS A 85 8.13 7.74 -15.28
C LYS A 85 9.51 7.08 -15.20
N ALA A 86 10.43 7.46 -16.09
CA ALA A 86 11.78 6.92 -16.12
C ALA A 86 12.59 7.24 -14.85
N GLU A 87 12.29 8.35 -14.18
CA GLU A 87 12.92 8.75 -12.91
C GLU A 87 12.19 8.16 -11.70
N LEU A 88 10.86 8.00 -11.80
CA LEU A 88 10.05 7.37 -10.75
C LEU A 88 10.41 5.90 -10.50
N LEU A 89 10.74 5.18 -11.57
CA LEU A 89 11.03 3.74 -11.54
C LEU A 89 12.54 3.49 -11.44
N THR A 90 13.18 4.18 -10.50
CA THR A 90 14.62 4.09 -10.28
C THR A 90 14.94 3.67 -8.85
N GLU A 91 16.13 3.09 -8.68
CA GLU A 91 16.72 2.74 -7.38
C GLU A 91 16.86 3.96 -6.46
N GLN A 92 16.99 5.15 -7.03
CA GLN A 92 17.10 6.41 -6.32
C GLN A 92 15.81 6.71 -5.54
N ILE A 93 14.63 6.48 -6.13
CA ILE A 93 13.34 6.64 -5.43
C ILE A 93 13.20 5.61 -4.32
N TYR A 94 13.58 4.36 -4.58
CA TYR A 94 13.60 3.32 -3.54
C TYR A 94 14.50 3.71 -2.36
N SER A 95 15.71 4.19 -2.64
CA SER A 95 16.66 4.67 -1.63
C SER A 95 16.12 5.86 -0.83
N ALA A 96 15.44 6.80 -1.49
CA ALA A 96 14.81 7.94 -0.83
C ALA A 96 13.70 7.49 0.14
N ILE A 97 12.88 6.51 -0.25
CA ILE A 97 11.84 5.92 0.60
C ILE A 97 12.47 5.27 1.83
N GLN A 98 13.54 4.50 1.67
CA GLN A 98 14.27 3.92 2.81
C GLN A 98 14.74 5.00 3.78
N ASN A 99 15.26 6.12 3.28
CA ASN A 99 15.69 7.24 4.13
C ASN A 99 14.52 7.84 4.94
N TRP A 100 13.33 7.97 4.36
CA TRP A 100 12.14 8.46 5.09
C TRP A 100 11.56 7.45 6.08
N LEU A 101 11.88 6.16 5.93
CA LEU A 101 11.44 5.08 6.80
C LEU A 101 12.52 4.63 7.79
N ASN A 102 13.40 5.54 8.19
CA ASN A 102 14.49 5.29 9.16
C ASN A 102 15.43 4.15 8.71
N LYS A 103 15.72 4.08 7.42
CA LYS A 103 16.62 3.08 6.80
C LYS A 103 16.18 1.63 6.99
N LYS A 104 14.93 1.38 7.39
CA LYS A 104 14.39 0.03 7.47
C LYS A 104 14.19 -0.53 6.07
N PRO A 105 14.61 -1.78 5.79
CA PRO A 105 14.32 -2.41 4.52
C PRO A 105 12.81 -2.63 4.36
N LEU A 106 12.31 -2.38 3.15
CA LEU A 106 10.95 -2.78 2.77
C LEU A 106 10.87 -4.31 2.69
N HIS A 107 9.65 -4.83 2.67
CA HIS A 107 9.40 -6.25 2.45
C HIS A 107 10.08 -6.75 1.17
N LEU A 108 10.63 -7.98 1.20
CA LEU A 108 11.49 -8.51 0.12
C LEU A 108 10.86 -8.39 -1.27
N GLU A 109 9.59 -8.77 -1.41
CA GLU A 109 8.87 -8.65 -2.69
C GLU A 109 8.72 -7.20 -3.18
N VAL A 110 8.51 -6.25 -2.26
CA VAL A 110 8.43 -4.83 -2.60
C VAL A 110 9.80 -4.33 -3.06
N GLN A 111 10.88 -4.81 -2.44
CA GLN A 111 12.23 -4.53 -2.91
C GLN A 111 12.46 -5.09 -4.31
N THR A 112 12.08 -6.34 -4.56
CA THR A 112 12.21 -6.96 -5.89
C THR A 112 11.50 -6.11 -6.94
N ILE A 113 10.26 -5.71 -6.70
CA ILE A 113 9.50 -4.85 -7.64
C ILE A 113 10.19 -3.50 -7.84
N ALA A 114 10.64 -2.86 -6.76
CA ALA A 114 11.31 -1.57 -6.82
C ALA A 114 12.64 -1.64 -7.59
N LYS A 115 13.39 -2.73 -7.42
CA LYS A 115 14.72 -2.95 -7.99
C LYS A 115 14.70 -3.47 -9.43
N ASP A 116 13.82 -4.42 -9.75
CA ASP A 116 13.63 -4.94 -11.12
C ASP A 116 12.85 -3.96 -12.02
N SER A 117 12.33 -2.86 -11.45
CA SER A 117 11.70 -1.70 -12.08
C SER A 117 11.27 -1.93 -13.53
N PHE A 118 10.25 -2.77 -13.74
CA PHE A 118 9.42 -2.90 -14.96
C PHE A 118 10.16 -3.01 -16.30
N LYS A 119 11.48 -3.27 -16.32
CA LYS A 119 12.33 -3.21 -17.52
C LYS A 119 12.05 -4.34 -18.50
N LYS A 120 11.45 -5.43 -18.02
CA LYS A 120 11.08 -6.58 -18.85
C LYS A 120 9.61 -6.43 -19.23
N LYS A 121 9.38 -5.93 -20.45
CA LYS A 121 8.09 -6.08 -21.12
C LYS A 121 7.92 -7.57 -21.39
N GLU A 122 7.13 -8.28 -20.60
CA GLU A 122 6.70 -9.62 -21.02
C GLU A 122 6.00 -9.45 -22.36
N ALA A 123 6.52 -10.12 -23.39
CA ALA A 123 5.84 -10.24 -24.67
C ALA A 123 4.52 -10.96 -24.39
N ARG A 124 3.44 -10.18 -24.26
CA ARG A 124 2.08 -10.72 -24.21
C ARG A 124 1.85 -11.38 -25.58
N ILE A 125 1.97 -12.70 -25.63
CA ILE A 125 1.50 -13.50 -26.77
C ILE A 125 0.00 -13.18 -26.88
N ARG A 126 -0.39 -12.58 -28.00
CA ARG A 126 -1.77 -12.30 -28.35
C ARG A 126 -2.42 -13.54 -28.92
#